data_AF-A0A350QP25-F1
#
_entry.id   AF-A0A350QP25-F1
#
_cell.length_a   1.000
_cell.length_b   1.000
_cell.length_c   1.000
_cell.angle_alpha   90.00
_cell.angle_beta   90.00
_cell.angle_gamma   90.00
#
_symmetry.space_group_name_H-M   'P 1'
#
loop_
_entity.id
_entity.type
_entity.pdbx_description
1 polymer ?
#
loop_
_entity_poly.entity_id
_entity_poly.type
_entity_poly.pdbx_seq_one_letter_code
_entity_poly.pdbx_strand_id
1 'polypeptide(L)'
;RKRLWTMRQFAGFGSADDTNARFKYLLENAKGTKANTGLSTAFDLPTLMGCDSDDPLSSGEVGRCGVAIDTIEDMHRLYADIPID
;
A
#
# COMPACT_ATOMS: atom_id res chain seq x y z
N ARG A 1 18.49 -10.55 23.96
CA ARG A 1 17.74 -10.54 22.68
C ARG A 1 18.29 -9.40 21.82
N LYS A 2 18.83 -9.66 20.61
CA LYS A 2 19.59 -8.65 19.81
C LYS A 2 18.75 -7.81 18.83
N ARG A 3 17.56 -8.27 18.42
CA ARG A 3 16.67 -7.57 17.48
C ARG A 3 15.24 -7.49 18.04
N LEU A 4 14.62 -6.32 17.93
CA LEU A 4 13.22 -6.10 18.29
C LEU A 4 12.28 -6.60 17.18
N TRP A 5 10.99 -6.67 17.48
CA TRP A 5 9.97 -6.96 16.47
C TRP A 5 9.91 -5.85 15.42
N THR A 6 9.48 -6.21 14.20
CA THR A 6 9.18 -5.24 13.15
C THR A 6 7.88 -4.56 13.50
N MET A 7 7.90 -3.25 13.71
CA MET A 7 6.68 -2.47 13.68
C MET A 7 6.28 -2.30 12.21
N ARG A 8 5.08 -2.73 11.86
CA ARG A 8 4.60 -2.79 10.48
C ARG A 8 3.17 -2.26 10.45
N GLN A 9 3.00 -1.02 9.99
CA GLN A 9 1.67 -0.45 9.83
C GLN A 9 0.99 -0.99 8.57
N PHE A 10 -0.28 -1.33 8.71
CA PHE A 10 -1.17 -1.72 7.63
C PHE A 10 -1.80 -0.47 7.01
N ALA A 11 -1.58 -0.24 5.73
CA ALA A 11 -2.06 0.95 5.04
C ALA A 11 -2.35 0.69 3.55
N GLY A 12 -3.37 1.35 3.05
CA GLY A 12 -3.78 1.36 1.65
C GLY A 12 -5.12 2.07 1.52
N PHE A 13 -5.24 2.96 0.54
CA PHE A 13 -6.47 3.66 0.19
C PHE A 13 -6.29 4.37 -1.16
N GLY A 14 -7.39 4.60 -1.86
CA GLY A 14 -7.41 5.36 -3.11
C GLY A 14 -6.53 4.73 -4.19
N SER A 15 -5.78 5.58 -4.89
CA SER A 15 -4.87 5.17 -5.95
C SER A 15 -3.52 4.67 -5.42
N ALA A 16 -2.74 4.04 -6.31
CA ALA A 16 -1.36 3.67 -6.04
C ALA A 16 -0.50 4.86 -5.57
N ASP A 17 -0.70 6.05 -6.14
CA ASP A 17 0.05 7.26 -5.77
C ASP A 17 -0.32 7.76 -4.37
N ASP A 18 -1.60 7.71 -3.99
CA ASP A 18 -2.08 8.09 -2.66
C ASP A 18 -1.46 7.19 -1.57
N THR A 19 -1.46 5.89 -1.83
CA THR A 19 -0.86 4.92 -0.92
C THR A 19 0.68 5.01 -0.90
N ASN A 20 1.33 5.30 -2.03
CA ASN A 20 2.77 5.56 -2.08
C ASN A 20 3.15 6.77 -1.21
N ALA A 21 2.40 7.87 -1.29
CA ALA A 21 2.61 9.03 -0.43
C ALA A 21 2.48 8.67 1.05
N ARG A 22 1.49 7.82 1.40
CA ARG A 22 1.34 7.30 2.76
C ARG A 22 2.53 6.44 3.18
N PHE A 23 3.04 5.56 2.31
CA PHE A 23 4.23 4.75 2.61
C PHE A 23 5.47 5.61 2.83
N LYS A 24 5.72 6.61 1.98
CA LYS A 24 6.81 7.57 2.16
C LYS A 24 6.71 8.30 3.50
N TYR A 25 5.51 8.76 3.86
CA TYR A 25 5.26 9.35 5.19
C TYR A 25 5.56 8.37 6.33
N LEU A 26 5.12 7.12 6.23
CA LEU A 26 5.35 6.09 7.25
C LEU A 26 6.84 5.75 7.42
N LEU A 27 7.59 5.70 6.32
CA LEU A 27 9.04 5.48 6.32
C LEU A 27 9.81 6.71 6.82
N GLU A 28 9.38 7.92 6.46
CA GLU A 28 10.00 9.15 6.94
C GLU A 28 9.86 9.29 8.45
N ASN A 29 8.68 9.05 9.01
CA ASN A 29 8.47 9.03 10.46
C ASN A 29 9.21 7.88 11.16
N ALA A 30 9.59 6.84 10.43
CA ALA A 30 10.45 5.78 10.95
C ALA A 30 11.91 6.25 11.09
N LYS A 31 12.37 7.20 10.27
CA LYS A 31 13.76 7.69 10.30
C LYS A 31 14.10 8.25 11.68
N GLY A 32 15.16 7.72 12.29
CA GLY A 32 15.60 8.11 13.63
C GLY A 32 14.97 7.32 14.78
N THR A 33 13.99 6.45 14.51
CA THR A 33 13.41 5.52 15.49
C THR A 33 13.75 4.07 15.12
N LYS A 34 13.71 3.14 16.08
CA LYS A 34 13.65 1.69 15.78
C LYS A 34 12.22 1.22 15.44
N ALA A 35 11.32 2.15 15.15
CA ALA A 35 9.91 1.91 14.87
C ALA A 35 9.65 1.95 13.36
N ASN A 36 8.53 1.35 12.97
CA ASN A 36 7.98 1.26 11.61
C ASN A 36 8.98 0.83 10.51
N THR A 37 9.65 -0.31 10.71
CA THR A 37 10.67 -0.84 9.78
C THR A 37 10.12 -1.73 8.67
N GLY A 38 8.80 -1.81 8.53
CA GLY A 38 8.15 -2.58 7.45
C GLY A 38 6.86 -1.94 6.99
N LEU A 39 6.56 -2.08 5.71
CA LEU A 39 5.29 -1.68 5.10
C LEU A 39 4.35 -2.88 4.98
N SER A 40 3.05 -2.67 5.07
CA SER A 40 2.03 -3.68 4.76
C SER A 40 0.90 -3.03 3.99
N THR A 41 0.61 -3.57 2.81
CA THR A 41 -0.33 -3.01 1.85
C THR A 41 -1.72 -3.58 2.08
N ALA A 42 -2.72 -2.70 2.17
CA ALA A 42 -4.14 -3.05 2.16
C ALA A 42 -4.71 -2.84 0.76
N PHE A 43 -5.25 -3.88 0.13
CA PHE A 43 -5.91 -3.80 -1.18
C PHE A 43 -7.40 -3.57 -1.05
N ASP A 44 -8.00 -2.93 -2.05
CA ASP A 44 -9.45 -2.74 -2.10
C ASP A 44 -10.19 -4.05 -2.41
N LEU A 45 -11.53 -4.02 -2.29
CA LEU A 45 -12.34 -5.22 -2.50
C LEU A 45 -12.23 -5.76 -3.94
N PRO A 46 -12.33 -4.94 -5.01
CA PRO A 46 -12.13 -5.40 -6.39
C PRO A 46 -10.83 -6.17 -6.59
N THR A 47 -9.70 -5.60 -6.15
CA THR A 47 -8.37 -6.21 -6.26
C THR A 47 -8.32 -7.55 -5.52
N LEU A 48 -8.92 -7.62 -4.32
CA LEU A 48 -8.99 -8.87 -3.53
C LEU A 48 -9.87 -9.94 -4.17
N MET A 49 -10.91 -9.53 -4.90
CA MET A 49 -11.85 -10.41 -5.57
C MET A 49 -11.41 -10.80 -6.98
N GLY A 50 -10.33 -10.21 -7.50
CA GLY A 50 -9.80 -10.47 -8.84
C GLY A 50 -10.60 -9.79 -9.95
N CYS A 51 -11.23 -8.66 -9.65
CA CYS A 51 -11.94 -7.82 -10.61
C CYS A 51 -11.14 -6.53 -10.87
N ASP A 52 -11.07 -6.12 -12.13
CA ASP A 52 -10.50 -4.83 -12.51
C ASP A 52 -11.43 -3.69 -12.05
N SER A 53 -10.87 -2.49 -11.91
CA SER A 53 -11.60 -1.31 -11.44
C SER A 53 -12.76 -0.87 -12.35
N ASP A 54 -12.77 -1.26 -13.63
CA ASP A 54 -13.85 -0.97 -14.58
C ASP A 54 -14.92 -2.07 -14.68
N ASP A 55 -14.76 -3.19 -13.94
CA ASP A 55 -15.79 -4.21 -13.82
C ASP A 55 -17.06 -3.60 -13.19
N PRO A 56 -18.26 -3.82 -13.75
CA PRO A 56 -19.51 -3.33 -13.17
C PRO A 56 -19.72 -3.72 -11.69
N LEU A 57 -19.15 -4.83 -11.23
CA LEU A 57 -19.20 -5.28 -9.83
C LEU A 57 -18.26 -4.49 -8.91
N SER A 58 -17.25 -3.83 -9.46
CA SER A 58 -16.28 -3.00 -8.72
C SER A 58 -16.81 -1.61 -8.37
N SER A 59 -17.85 -1.16 -9.08
CA SER A 59 -18.44 0.18 -8.94
C SER A 59 -18.80 0.51 -7.48
N GLY A 60 -18.12 1.51 -6.92
CA GLY A 60 -18.34 2.02 -5.56
C GLY A 60 -17.39 1.47 -4.49
N GLU A 61 -16.59 0.46 -4.83
CA GLU A 61 -15.61 -0.17 -3.93
C GLU A 61 -14.15 0.11 -4.31
N VAL A 62 -13.90 0.55 -5.54
CA VAL A 62 -12.57 0.92 -6.05
C VAL A 62 -11.91 1.95 -5.13
N GLY A 63 -10.74 1.61 -4.59
CA GLY A 63 -9.93 2.48 -3.72
C GLY A 63 -10.56 2.80 -2.35
N ARG A 64 -11.68 2.18 -1.97
CA ARG A 64 -12.44 2.59 -0.77
C ARG A 64 -11.83 2.10 0.54
N CYS A 65 -11.56 0.79 0.61
CA CYS A 65 -11.04 0.12 1.81
C CYS A 65 -9.56 -0.31 1.66
N GLY A 66 -8.91 0.10 0.58
CA GLY A 66 -7.54 -0.26 0.24
C GLY A 66 -7.11 0.43 -1.05
N VAL A 67 -5.89 0.15 -1.49
CA VAL A 67 -5.40 0.62 -2.78
C VAL A 67 -5.97 -0.23 -3.92
N ALA A 68 -6.40 0.42 -5.01
CA ALA A 68 -6.78 -0.25 -6.24
C ALA A 68 -5.54 -0.62 -7.06
N ILE A 69 -5.43 -1.88 -7.50
CA ILE A 69 -4.34 -2.39 -8.35
C ILE A 69 -4.93 -3.28 -9.43
N ASP A 70 -4.90 -2.81 -10.68
CA ASP A 70 -5.38 -3.58 -11.83
C ASP A 70 -4.18 -4.12 -12.64
N THR A 71 -3.10 -3.35 -12.71
CA THR A 71 -1.97 -3.58 -13.62
C THR A 71 -0.62 -3.57 -12.91
N ILE A 72 0.43 -3.97 -13.64
CA ILE A 72 1.81 -3.90 -13.12
C ILE A 72 2.26 -2.44 -12.94
N GLU A 73 1.74 -1.53 -13.76
CA GLU A 73 2.00 -0.10 -13.66
C GLU A 73 1.54 0.48 -12.32
N ASP A 74 0.41 0.01 -11.77
CA ASP A 74 -0.07 0.43 -10.46
C ASP A 74 0.86 -0.03 -9.34
N MET A 75 1.41 -1.25 -9.44
CA MET A 75 2.41 -1.74 -8.50
C MET A 75 3.72 -0.98 -8.58
N HIS A 76 4.15 -0.58 -9.78
CA HIS A 76 5.32 0.28 -9.95
C HIS A 76 5.10 1.66 -9.29
N ARG A 77 3.91 2.25 -9.44
CA ARG A 77 3.55 3.52 -8.80
C ARG A 77 3.46 3.39 -7.28
N LEU A 78 2.85 2.31 -6.80
CA LEU A 78 2.69 2.03 -5.37
C LEU A 78 4.02 2.01 -4.61
N TYR A 79 5.06 1.44 -5.22
CA TYR A 79 6.41 1.34 -4.64
C TYR A 79 7.43 2.28 -5.28
N ALA A 80 7.00 3.28 -6.05
CA ALA A 80 7.90 4.26 -6.65
C ALA A 80 8.75 4.95 -5.58
N ASP A 81 10.06 5.01 -5.83
CA ASP A 81 11.09 5.56 -4.93
C ASP A 81 11.21 4.88 -3.55
N ILE A 82 10.71 3.65 -3.41
CA ILE A 82 10.90 2.83 -2.21
C ILE A 82 11.87 1.69 -2.56
N PRO A 83 12.98 1.50 -1.82
CA PRO A 83 13.89 0.38 -2.06
C PRO A 83 13.22 -0.93 -1.63
N ILE A 84 12.92 -1.78 -2.61
CA ILE A 84 12.24 -3.08 -2.44
C ILE A 84 13.16 -4.27 -2.76
N ASP A 85 14.44 -4.00 -3.01
CA ASP A 85 15.51 -4.98 -3.28
C ASP A 85 16.04 -5.68 -2.01
#